data_AF-A0A923DFB0-F1
#
_entry.id   AF-A0A923DFB0-F1
#
_cell.length_a   1.000
_cell.length_b   1.000
_cell.length_c   1.000
_cell.angle_alpha   90.00
_cell.angle_beta   90.00
_cell.angle_gamma   90.00
#
_symmetry.space_group_name_H-M   'P 1'
#
loop_
_entity.id
_entity.type
_entity.pdbx_description
1 polymer ?
#
loop_
_entity_poly.entity_id
_entity_poly.type
_entity_poly.pdbx_seq_one_letter_code
_entity_poly.pdbx_strand_id
1 'polypeptide(L)'
;MKPDRLESFVNENRHEFDRMEPSDKIWEAISNQLNEQPKLKIRKLNWMKVAVVAAILVLVPTIIYEVKFADQRQMGKAVQLDPEVQELMEAEAFYAQEVSGKLIEIQKCYKIYPELKGEIEGDLNELETMYISLKKDLKENISNKEVIEAMIDNNRNRMKLVDDVLEQINC
;
A
#
# COMPACT_ATOMS: atom_id res chain seq x y z
N MET A 1 71.41 39.22 -27.10
CA MET A 1 71.85 38.44 -25.93
C MET A 1 72.88 37.43 -26.41
N LYS A 2 73.92 37.14 -25.62
CA LYS A 2 74.81 36.00 -25.93
C LYS A 2 74.07 34.72 -25.52
N PRO A 3 74.09 33.65 -26.34
CA PRO A 3 73.44 32.39 -25.98
C PRO A 3 74.07 31.84 -24.69
N ASP A 4 73.24 31.31 -23.81
CA ASP A 4 73.71 30.66 -22.58
C ASP A 4 74.44 29.35 -22.96
N ARG A 5 75.36 28.89 -22.11
CA ARG A 5 76.17 27.68 -22.34
C ARG A 5 75.28 26.45 -22.58
N LEU A 6 74.13 26.39 -21.89
CA LEU A 6 73.15 25.32 -22.07
C LEU A 6 72.47 25.41 -23.45
N GLU A 7 72.16 26.61 -23.90
CA GLU A 7 71.50 26.84 -25.19
C GLU A 7 72.40 26.40 -26.35
N SER A 8 73.69 26.74 -26.32
CA SER A 8 74.66 26.27 -27.32
C SER A 8 74.78 24.75 -27.32
N PHE A 9 74.86 24.12 -26.14
CA PHE A 9 74.95 22.66 -26.04
C PHE A 9 73.71 21.96 -26.61
N VAL A 10 72.51 22.44 -26.30
CA VAL A 10 71.26 21.85 -26.81
C VAL A 10 71.17 22.01 -28.33
N ASN A 11 71.54 23.17 -28.86
CA ASN A 11 71.51 23.42 -30.31
C ASN A 11 72.54 22.56 -31.06
N GLU A 12 73.76 22.44 -30.55
CA GLU A 12 74.82 21.61 -31.16
C GLU A 12 74.46 20.12 -31.17
N ASN A 13 73.74 19.64 -30.14
CA ASN A 13 73.37 18.23 -30.00
C ASN A 13 71.91 17.94 -30.40
N ARG A 14 71.22 18.89 -31.05
CA ARG A 14 69.80 18.77 -31.37
C ARG A 14 69.46 17.54 -32.19
N HIS A 15 70.31 17.19 -33.15
CA HIS A 15 70.16 16.00 -33.98
C HIS A 15 70.27 14.68 -33.19
N GLU A 16 70.91 14.68 -32.01
CA GLU A 16 70.97 13.51 -31.14
C GLU A 16 69.70 13.35 -30.29
N PHE A 17 69.08 14.47 -29.92
CA PHE A 17 67.84 14.48 -29.16
C PHE A 17 66.61 14.13 -30.01
N ASP A 18 66.56 14.59 -31.26
CA ASP A 18 65.41 14.40 -32.15
C ASP A 18 65.51 13.11 -33.00
N ARG A 19 66.27 12.10 -32.56
CA ARG A 19 66.47 10.84 -33.34
C ARG A 19 65.26 9.92 -33.37
N MET A 20 64.36 10.04 -32.40
CA MET A 20 63.22 9.15 -32.24
C MET A 20 61.95 9.98 -32.23
N GLU A 21 61.16 9.87 -33.29
CA GLU A 21 59.79 10.37 -33.29
C GLU A 21 58.84 9.25 -32.82
N PRO A 22 57.84 9.58 -31.98
CA PRO A 22 56.82 8.61 -31.62
C PRO A 22 56.02 8.20 -32.85
N SER A 23 55.51 6.95 -32.88
CA SER A 23 54.67 6.51 -33.98
C SER A 23 53.40 7.36 -34.08
N ASP A 24 52.91 7.60 -35.31
CA ASP A 24 51.68 8.36 -35.57
C ASP A 24 50.47 7.87 -34.76
N LYS A 25 50.41 6.55 -34.49
CA LYS A 25 49.36 5.94 -33.65
C LYS A 25 49.30 6.50 -32.24
N ILE A 26 50.46 6.83 -31.64
CA ILE A 26 50.54 7.41 -30.30
C ILE A 26 50.02 8.84 -30.35
N TRP A 27 50.39 9.59 -31.39
CA TRP A 27 49.91 10.96 -31.57
C TRP A 27 48.39 11.02 -31.82
N GLU A 28 47.87 10.09 -32.63
CA GLU A 28 46.44 9.92 -32.87
C GLU A 28 45.69 9.64 -31.56
N ALA A 29 46.19 8.72 -30.73
CA ALA A 29 45.61 8.42 -29.42
C ALA A 29 45.57 9.64 -28.48
N ILE A 30 46.65 10.43 -28.44
CA ILE A 30 46.73 11.66 -27.64
C ILE A 30 45.75 12.72 -28.17
N SER A 31 45.70 12.92 -29.49
CA SER A 31 44.81 13.90 -30.12
C SER A 31 43.33 13.59 -29.86
N ASN A 32 42.97 12.30 -29.85
CA ASN A 32 41.62 11.85 -29.54
C ASN A 32 41.27 12.12 -28.06
N GLN A 33 42.20 11.93 -27.13
CA GLN A 33 41.99 12.23 -25.71
C GLN A 33 41.87 13.74 -25.44
N LEU A 34 42.61 14.58 -26.16
CA LEU A 34 42.55 16.04 -26.01
C LEU A 34 41.27 16.65 -26.58
N ASN A 35 40.69 16.03 -27.61
CA ASN A 35 39.42 16.46 -28.21
C ASN A 35 38.17 15.98 -27.44
N GLU A 36 38.33 15.08 -26.46
CA GLU A 36 37.25 14.70 -25.55
C GLU A 36 37.04 15.78 -24.48
N GLN A 37 36.32 16.83 -24.85
CA GLN A 37 35.67 17.70 -23.88
C GLN A 37 34.69 16.84 -23.06
N PRO A 38 34.71 16.90 -21.70
CA PRO A 38 33.74 16.17 -20.89
C PRO A 38 32.35 16.67 -21.24
N LYS A 39 31.62 15.90 -22.05
CA LYS A 39 30.22 16.19 -22.35
C LYS A 39 29.45 16.03 -21.05
N LEU A 40 29.22 17.13 -20.35
CA LEU A 40 28.34 17.18 -19.20
C LEU A 40 27.01 16.56 -19.64
N LYS A 41 26.73 15.35 -19.14
CA LYS A 41 25.47 14.66 -19.41
C LYS A 41 24.39 15.41 -18.66
N ILE A 42 23.84 16.45 -19.28
CA ILE A 42 22.68 17.15 -18.75
C ILE A 42 21.52 16.15 -18.81
N ARG A 43 21.21 15.55 -17.67
CA ARG A 43 20.05 14.68 -17.54
C ARG A 43 18.82 15.56 -17.77
N LYS A 44 18.21 15.43 -18.96
CA LYS A 44 16.95 16.12 -19.25
C LYS A 44 15.91 15.65 -18.23
N LEU A 45 15.44 16.60 -17.43
CA LEU A 45 14.36 16.34 -16.49
C LEU A 45 13.14 15.92 -17.30
N ASN A 46 12.62 14.73 -17.00
CA ASN A 46 11.45 14.24 -17.71
C ASN A 46 10.21 14.94 -17.13
N TRP A 47 9.81 16.05 -17.75
CA TRP A 47 8.70 16.90 -17.33
C TRP A 47 7.39 16.14 -17.13
N MET A 48 7.19 15.01 -17.83
CA MET A 48 6.06 14.11 -17.59
C MET A 48 6.06 13.53 -16.17
N LYS A 49 7.23 13.14 -15.63
CA LYS A 49 7.34 12.63 -14.26
C LYS A 49 7.06 13.73 -13.23
N VAL A 50 7.47 14.95 -13.52
CA VAL A 50 7.22 16.12 -12.68
C VAL A 50 5.73 16.47 -12.68
N ALA A 51 5.08 16.47 -13.85
CA ALA A 51 3.66 16.75 -14.00
C ALA A 51 2.78 15.73 -13.26
N VAL A 52 3.12 14.44 -13.31
CA VAL A 52 2.40 13.39 -12.56
C VAL A 52 2.49 13.62 -11.06
N VAL A 53 3.68 13.91 -10.53
CA VAL A 53 3.86 14.18 -9.09
C VAL A 53 3.11 15.44 -8.65
N ALA A 54 3.17 16.50 -9.45
CA ALA A 54 2.43 17.74 -9.17
C ALA A 54 0.90 17.53 -9.20
N ALA A 55 0.40 16.75 -10.17
CA ALA A 55 -1.03 16.43 -10.25
C ALA A 55 -1.50 15.63 -9.04
N ILE A 56 -0.72 14.64 -8.57
CA ILE A 56 -1.06 13.87 -7.37
C ILE A 56 -1.08 14.77 -6.12
N LEU A 57 -0.09 15.65 -5.97
CA LEU A 57 -0.01 16.57 -4.83
C LEU A 57 -1.17 17.57 -4.75
N VAL A 58 -1.80 17.91 -5.88
CA VAL A 58 -2.96 18.80 -5.91
C VAL A 58 -4.26 18.02 -5.79
N LEU A 59 -4.41 16.93 -6.56
CA LEU A 59 -5.68 16.19 -6.67
C LEU A 59 -6.02 15.40 -5.40
N VAL A 60 -5.02 14.80 -4.74
CA VAL A 60 -5.25 14.01 -3.53
C VAL A 60 -5.82 14.86 -2.38
N PRO A 61 -5.22 16.01 -2.00
CA PRO A 61 -5.81 16.84 -0.94
C PRO A 61 -7.13 17.47 -1.33
N THR A 62 -7.37 17.80 -2.61
CA THR A 62 -8.69 18.29 -3.04
C THR A 62 -9.78 17.23 -2.89
N ILE A 63 -9.48 15.97 -3.23
CA ILE A 63 -10.44 14.86 -3.06
C ILE A 63 -10.71 14.61 -1.57
N ILE A 64 -9.66 14.60 -0.74
CA ILE A 64 -9.81 14.45 0.73
C ILE A 64 -10.65 15.59 1.32
N TYR A 65 -10.43 16.82 0.86
CA TYR A 65 -11.19 17.98 1.30
C TYR A 65 -12.66 17.88 0.91
N GLU A 66 -12.98 17.52 -0.35
CA GLU A 66 -14.37 17.36 -0.78
C GLU A 66 -15.08 16.21 -0.05
N VAL A 67 -14.42 15.09 0.22
CA VAL A 67 -15.00 13.97 0.98
C VAL A 67 -15.31 14.40 2.42
N LYS A 68 -14.38 15.07 3.11
CA LYS A 68 -14.61 15.55 4.48
C LYS A 68 -15.65 16.68 4.55
N PHE A 69 -15.71 17.53 3.53
CA PHE A 69 -16.68 18.63 3.48
C PHE A 69 -18.09 18.14 3.08
N ALA A 70 -18.18 17.09 2.26
CA ALA A 70 -19.44 16.40 1.98
C ALA A 70 -20.03 15.74 3.23
N ASP A 71 -19.19 15.13 4.06
CA ASP A 71 -19.56 14.55 5.36
C ASP A 71 -20.17 15.63 6.28
N GLN A 72 -19.55 16.82 6.32
CA GLN A 72 -20.04 17.95 7.11
C GLN A 72 -21.34 18.59 6.55
N ARG A 73 -21.63 18.46 5.25
CA ARG A 73 -22.93 18.86 4.67
C ARG A 73 -24.03 17.82 4.90
N GLN A 74 -23.67 16.55 5.14
CA GLN A 74 -24.63 15.50 5.52
C GLN A 74 -24.94 15.50 7.01
N MET A 75 -24.07 16.02 7.88
CA MET A 75 -24.34 16.21 9.30
C MET A 75 -25.51 17.17 9.62
N GLY A 76 -26.03 17.92 8.63
CA GLY A 76 -27.21 18.78 8.77
C GLY A 76 -28.55 18.08 8.59
N LYS A 77 -28.56 16.82 8.13
CA LYS A 77 -29.73 15.94 8.24
C LYS A 77 -29.36 14.87 9.24
N ALA A 78 -29.73 15.09 10.51
CA ALA A 78 -29.93 13.97 11.41
C ALA A 78 -30.93 13.05 10.70
N VAL A 79 -30.43 11.98 10.07
CA VAL A 79 -31.26 10.83 9.78
C VAL A 79 -31.75 10.42 11.16
N GLN A 80 -33.01 10.70 11.46
CA GLN A 80 -33.69 10.06 12.57
C GLN A 80 -33.71 8.57 12.21
N LEU A 81 -32.60 7.89 12.50
CA LEU A 81 -32.54 6.46 12.50
C LEU A 81 -33.51 6.01 13.59
N ASP A 82 -34.39 5.09 13.23
CA ASP A 82 -35.25 4.41 14.19
C ASP A 82 -34.33 3.87 15.32
N PRO A 83 -34.61 4.16 16.60
CA PRO A 83 -33.80 3.67 17.72
C PRO A 83 -33.51 2.17 17.66
N GLU A 84 -34.44 1.37 17.12
CA GLU A 84 -34.27 -0.08 16.96
C GLU A 84 -33.23 -0.43 15.89
N VAL A 85 -33.17 0.34 14.80
CA VAL A 85 -32.15 0.17 13.74
C VAL A 85 -30.77 0.59 14.24
N GLN A 86 -30.72 1.61 15.10
CA GLN A 86 -29.47 2.00 15.75
C GLN A 86 -28.96 0.90 16.69
N GLU A 87 -29.84 0.30 17.50
CA GLU A 87 -29.50 -0.83 18.37
C GLU A 87 -28.94 -2.01 17.55
N LEU A 88 -29.58 -2.35 16.44
CA LEU A 88 -29.11 -3.40 15.53
C LEU A 88 -27.68 -3.12 15.03
N MET A 89 -27.43 -1.90 14.57
CA MET A 89 -26.12 -1.51 14.01
C MET A 89 -25.01 -1.58 15.06
N GLU A 90 -25.30 -1.14 16.30
CA GLU A 90 -24.36 -1.22 17.42
C GLU A 90 -24.08 -2.68 17.82
N ALA A 91 -25.14 -3.50 17.89
CA ALA A 91 -25.01 -4.93 18.17
C ALA A 91 -24.19 -5.66 17.10
N GLU A 92 -24.45 -5.42 15.82
CA GLU A 92 -23.70 -5.99 14.70
C GLU A 92 -22.21 -5.67 14.77
N ALA A 93 -21.88 -4.39 15.01
CA ALA A 93 -20.48 -3.97 15.13
C ALA A 93 -19.78 -4.68 16.30
N PHE A 94 -20.44 -4.76 17.46
CA PHE A 94 -19.92 -5.43 18.66
C PHE A 94 -19.68 -6.93 18.40
N TYR A 95 -20.70 -7.65 17.94
CA TYR A 95 -20.60 -9.10 17.76
C TYR A 95 -19.64 -9.47 16.61
N ALA A 96 -19.60 -8.70 15.53
CA ALA A 96 -18.67 -8.95 14.42
C ALA A 96 -17.20 -8.87 14.86
N GLN A 97 -16.86 -7.86 15.68
CA GLN A 97 -15.50 -7.69 16.20
C GLN A 97 -15.11 -8.86 17.10
N GLU A 98 -15.96 -9.20 18.06
CA GLU A 98 -15.70 -10.26 19.04
C GLU A 98 -15.63 -11.65 18.38
N VAL A 99 -16.54 -11.97 17.43
CA VAL A 99 -16.51 -13.24 16.68
C VAL A 99 -15.24 -13.34 15.86
N SER A 100 -14.87 -12.27 15.15
CA SER A 100 -13.64 -12.27 14.34
C SER A 100 -12.39 -12.50 15.18
N GLY A 101 -12.32 -11.92 16.39
CA GLY A 101 -11.19 -12.13 17.29
C GLY A 101 -11.07 -13.58 17.73
N LYS A 102 -12.16 -14.16 18.24
CA LYS A 102 -12.22 -15.56 18.71
C LYS A 102 -11.97 -16.56 17.60
N LEU A 103 -12.51 -16.30 16.40
CA LEU A 103 -12.31 -17.16 15.23
C LEU A 103 -10.83 -17.25 14.82
N ILE A 104 -10.08 -16.14 14.92
CA ILE A 104 -8.62 -16.16 14.70
C ILE A 104 -7.89 -17.06 15.70
N GLU A 105 -8.35 -17.12 16.95
CA GLU A 105 -7.78 -18.01 17.97
C GLU A 105 -8.09 -19.48 17.66
N ILE A 106 -9.35 -19.79 17.34
CA ILE A 106 -9.80 -21.12 16.90
C ILE A 106 -8.99 -21.60 15.68
N GLN A 107 -8.76 -20.72 14.70
CA GLN A 107 -8.02 -21.05 13.48
C GLN A 107 -6.59 -21.53 13.75
N LYS A 108 -5.95 -21.10 14.85
CA LYS A 108 -4.61 -21.58 15.23
C LYS A 108 -4.62 -23.07 15.56
N CYS A 109 -5.77 -23.59 16.01
CA CYS A 109 -5.96 -24.96 16.47
C CYS A 109 -6.30 -25.94 15.35
N TYR A 110 -6.64 -25.47 14.14
CA TYR A 110 -7.03 -26.32 13.01
C TYR A 110 -5.96 -27.32 12.56
N LYS A 111 -4.69 -27.09 12.91
CA LYS A 111 -3.63 -28.07 12.65
C LYS A 111 -3.71 -29.29 13.58
N ILE A 112 -4.22 -29.10 14.79
CA ILE A 112 -4.34 -30.12 15.82
C ILE A 112 -5.67 -30.85 15.66
N TYR A 113 -6.74 -30.11 15.40
CA TYR A 113 -8.11 -30.62 15.23
C TYR A 113 -8.65 -30.23 13.85
N PRO A 114 -8.29 -30.95 12.77
CA PRO A 114 -8.74 -30.63 11.41
C PRO A 114 -10.25 -30.83 11.19
N GLU A 115 -10.88 -31.73 11.94
CA GLU A 115 -12.32 -31.97 11.95
C GLU A 115 -13.11 -30.73 12.39
N LEU A 116 -12.56 -29.97 13.34
CA LEU A 116 -13.16 -28.77 13.90
C LEU A 116 -13.40 -27.68 12.85
N LYS A 117 -12.55 -27.63 11.81
CA LYS A 117 -12.67 -26.64 10.75
C LYS A 117 -13.99 -26.78 10.00
N GLY A 118 -14.32 -27.99 9.57
CA GLY A 118 -15.50 -28.23 8.72
C GLY A 118 -16.81 -28.01 9.46
N GLU A 119 -16.86 -28.42 10.72
CA GLU A 119 -18.03 -28.26 11.59
C GLU A 119 -18.27 -26.77 11.92
N ILE A 120 -17.26 -26.06 12.42
CA ILE A 120 -17.40 -24.65 12.79
C ILE A 120 -17.68 -23.76 11.58
N GLU A 121 -16.92 -23.92 10.49
CA GLU A 121 -17.13 -23.09 9.29
C GLU A 121 -18.51 -23.37 8.68
N GLY A 122 -19.00 -24.61 8.79
CA GLY A 122 -20.35 -24.99 8.39
C GLY A 122 -21.43 -24.29 9.22
N ASP A 123 -21.36 -24.41 10.54
CA ASP A 123 -22.33 -23.83 11.47
C ASP A 123 -22.35 -22.28 11.39
N LEU A 124 -21.17 -21.65 11.29
CA LEU A 124 -21.08 -20.21 11.08
C LEU A 124 -21.69 -19.77 9.75
N ASN A 125 -21.53 -20.57 8.70
CA ASN A 125 -22.11 -20.28 7.39
C ASN A 125 -23.65 -20.46 7.39
N GLU A 126 -24.17 -21.41 8.17
CA GLU A 126 -25.61 -21.55 8.38
C GLU A 126 -26.19 -20.31 9.09
N LEU A 127 -25.53 -19.86 10.17
CA LEU A 127 -25.92 -18.64 10.89
C LEU A 127 -25.86 -17.40 9.98
N GLU A 128 -24.83 -17.27 9.14
CA GLU A 128 -24.73 -16.19 8.15
C GLU A 128 -25.89 -16.24 7.12
N THR A 129 -26.23 -17.44 6.63
CA THR A 129 -27.33 -17.61 5.68
C THR A 129 -28.67 -17.18 6.29
N MET A 130 -28.91 -17.55 7.55
CA MET A 130 -30.09 -17.14 8.30
C MET A 130 -30.13 -15.62 8.50
N TYR A 131 -29.00 -15.00 8.84
CA TYR A 131 -28.89 -13.55 8.97
C TYR A 131 -29.19 -12.81 7.65
N ILE A 132 -28.70 -13.33 6.51
CA ILE A 132 -29.00 -12.76 5.18
C ILE A 132 -30.51 -12.83 4.89
N SER A 133 -31.19 -13.92 5.28
CA SER A 133 -32.65 -14.03 5.16
C SER A 133 -33.36 -12.96 5.99
N LEU A 134 -32.99 -12.81 7.26
CA LEU A 134 -33.59 -11.79 8.15
C LEU A 134 -33.37 -10.38 7.62
N LYS A 135 -32.19 -10.09 7.07
CA LYS A 135 -31.87 -8.81 6.43
C LYS A 135 -32.77 -8.53 5.22
N LYS A 136 -33.12 -9.56 4.46
CA LYS A 136 -34.08 -9.43 3.35
C LYS A 136 -35.48 -9.11 3.89
N ASP A 137 -35.93 -9.83 4.90
CA ASP A 137 -37.24 -9.63 5.54
C ASP A 137 -37.36 -8.22 6.16
N LEU A 138 -36.28 -7.72 6.77
CA LEU A 138 -36.19 -6.35 7.29
C LEU A 138 -36.27 -5.29 6.19
N LYS A 139 -35.71 -5.57 5.00
CA LYS A 139 -35.79 -4.63 3.87
C LYS A 139 -37.19 -4.56 3.26
N GLU A 140 -37.92 -5.67 3.29
CA GLU A 140 -39.29 -5.77 2.78
C GLU A 140 -40.33 -5.20 3.77
N ASN A 141 -40.03 -5.15 5.07
CA ASN A 141 -40.88 -4.58 6.12
C ASN A 141 -40.28 -3.31 6.75
N ILE A 142 -40.97 -2.17 6.61
CA ILE A 142 -40.45 -0.83 6.97
C ILE A 142 -40.10 -0.67 8.46
N SER A 143 -40.65 -1.47 9.37
CA SER A 143 -40.17 -1.60 10.75
C SER A 143 -40.84 -2.82 11.41
N ASN A 144 -40.10 -3.93 11.54
CA ASN A 144 -40.52 -5.05 12.38
C ASN A 144 -39.43 -5.34 13.42
N LYS A 145 -39.63 -4.80 14.63
CA LYS A 145 -38.82 -5.04 15.82
C LYS A 145 -38.42 -6.50 16.02
N GLU A 146 -39.32 -7.43 15.70
CA GLU A 146 -39.09 -8.88 15.83
C GLU A 146 -37.99 -9.37 14.90
N VAL A 147 -37.90 -8.82 13.68
CA VAL A 147 -36.84 -9.16 12.73
C VAL A 147 -35.49 -8.61 13.22
N ILE A 148 -35.49 -7.40 13.79
CA ILE A 148 -34.29 -6.80 14.39
C ILE A 148 -33.81 -7.66 15.58
N GLU A 149 -34.71 -8.05 16.47
CA GLU A 149 -34.39 -8.91 17.60
C GLU A 149 -33.83 -10.26 17.15
N ALA A 150 -34.44 -10.89 16.14
CA ALA A 150 -33.95 -12.12 15.55
C ALA A 150 -32.56 -11.95 14.92
N MET A 151 -32.25 -10.81 14.31
CA MET A 151 -30.92 -10.50 13.77
C MET A 151 -29.88 -10.33 14.88
N ILE A 152 -30.24 -9.66 15.98
CA ILE A 152 -29.38 -9.52 17.16
C ILE A 152 -29.11 -10.91 17.79
N ASP A 153 -30.14 -11.74 17.92
CA ASP A 153 -30.01 -13.09 18.46
C ASP A 153 -29.20 -14.02 17.57
N ASN A 154 -29.30 -13.90 16.24
CA ASN A 154 -28.40 -14.61 15.33
C ASN A 154 -26.93 -14.26 15.59
N ASN A 155 -26.61 -12.98 15.76
CA ASN A 155 -25.26 -12.54 16.10
C ASN A 155 -24.80 -13.05 17.48
N ARG A 156 -25.70 -13.08 18.48
CA ARG A 156 -25.42 -13.73 19.78
C ARG A 156 -25.11 -15.22 19.64
N ASN A 157 -25.83 -15.92 18.77
CA ASN A 157 -25.58 -17.34 18.53
C ASN A 157 -24.23 -17.58 17.86
N ARG A 158 -23.82 -16.72 16.91
CA ARG A 158 -22.47 -16.77 16.33
C ARG A 158 -21.39 -16.57 17.38
N MET A 159 -21.61 -15.64 18.31
CA MET A 159 -20.71 -15.42 19.44
C MET A 159 -20.59 -16.66 20.31
N LYS A 160 -21.75 -17.18 20.72
CA LYS A 160 -21.83 -18.32 21.61
C LYS A 160 -21.17 -19.55 21.01
N LEU A 161 -21.34 -19.78 19.71
CA LEU A 161 -20.67 -20.88 19.00
C LEU A 161 -19.15 -20.79 19.11
N VAL A 162 -18.57 -19.63 18.82
CA VAL A 162 -17.10 -19.47 18.91
C VAL A 162 -16.60 -19.50 20.36
N ASP A 163 -17.40 -19.06 21.33
CA ASP A 163 -17.10 -19.18 22.76
C ASP A 163 -17.10 -20.64 23.22
N ASP A 164 -18.19 -21.37 22.95
CA ASP A 164 -18.36 -22.76 23.33
C ASP A 164 -17.24 -23.64 22.74
N VAL A 165 -16.78 -23.31 21.52
CA VAL A 165 -15.61 -23.94 20.91
C VAL A 165 -14.35 -23.63 21.70
N LEU A 166 -14.06 -22.36 21.97
CA LEU A 166 -12.85 -21.96 22.68
C LEU A 166 -12.76 -22.55 24.09
N GLU A 167 -13.89 -22.76 24.77
CA GLU A 167 -13.93 -23.43 26.06
C GLU A 167 -13.57 -24.93 25.99
N GLN A 168 -13.89 -25.57 24.87
CA GLN A 168 -13.68 -27.01 24.67
C GLN A 168 -12.31 -27.34 24.08
N ILE A 169 -11.70 -26.41 23.35
CA ILE A 169 -10.41 -26.63 22.69
C ILE A 169 -9.26 -26.16 23.58
N ASN A 170 -8.34 -27.08 23.88
CA ASN A 170 -7.03 -26.76 24.40
C ASN A 170 -6.00 -26.92 23.29
N CYS A 171 -5.42 -25.78 22.92
CA CYS A 171 -4.33 -25.63 21.99
C CYS A 171 -3.16 -25.00 22.76
#